data_AF-A0A7W8XF98-F1
#
_entry.id   AF-A0A7W8XF98-F1
#
_cell.length_a   1.000
_cell.length_b   1.000
_cell.length_c   1.000
_cell.angle_alpha   90.00
_cell.angle_beta   90.00
_cell.angle_gamma   90.00
#
_symmetry.space_group_name_H-M   'P 1'
#
loop_
_entity.id
_entity.type
_entity.pdbx_description
1 polymer ?
#
loop_
_entity_poly.entity_id
_entity_poly.type
_entity_poly.pdbx_seq_one_letter_code
_entity_poly.pdbx_strand_id
1 'polypeptide(L)'
;MSASSRVAIEPFDGDNTDRLQAAIDSLSASGGGRLEILAGIHLCRGLRLRSGVDLHLAAGAILRPIPDYAAYAHTTVSVIAEKSDRGMIVAKGVRRIGLTGEGRIEAGCESFIIGDDESVGTFIPAEFRPRVVVFEDCDEVEISSITISRSPMWTLHCVGCTDLSVRNVTIENDRRLPNTDGIVLDACRGAVVEDCRISTADDGICLKTSIGPDGMAIGRCENILVRRCAVQSLSCALKIGTETHGDISNVVFEDCSISSSNRALGIFSRDGGRISNVRFSRIAVECRETPDGFWGSGEALTVNVVDRIAERPAGAVENLIVEDVTGRMEGAVSIISAAPAGIRNVSLARIAIDQQPGQLGTGRTYDLRPTNADLAPGADGGGRANAWTRGADGRVIGLQDYPGGMPAAYVADVAGITMNEVWINRPTPLPQGWNENDVVMETAAPDGSGAWQN
;
A
#
# COMPACT_ATOMS: atom_id res chain seq x y z
N MET A 1 -40.87 -4.21 -1.01
CA MET A 1 -39.73 -3.28 -0.84
C MET A 1 -40.16 -2.22 0.15
N SER A 2 -39.78 -2.35 1.43
CA SER A 2 -39.93 -1.25 2.38
C SER A 2 -39.03 -0.12 1.89
N ALA A 3 -39.53 1.12 1.81
CA ALA A 3 -38.67 2.26 1.52
C ALA A 3 -37.49 2.24 2.51
N SER A 4 -36.25 2.28 2.03
CA SER A 4 -35.09 2.32 2.93
C SER A 4 -35.20 3.59 3.76
N SER A 5 -35.08 3.46 5.08
CA SER A 5 -35.13 4.61 5.98
C SER A 5 -34.01 5.61 5.61
N ARG A 6 -34.31 6.91 5.62
CA ARG A 6 -33.37 8.00 5.28
C ARG A 6 -33.38 9.02 6.40
N VAL A 7 -32.21 9.37 6.91
CA VAL A 7 -32.00 10.46 7.86
C VAL A 7 -31.00 11.42 7.23
N ALA A 8 -31.34 12.69 7.11
CA ALA A 8 -30.44 13.72 6.58
C ALA A 8 -29.93 14.61 7.71
N ILE A 9 -28.65 14.95 7.69
CA ILE A 9 -28.02 15.85 8.65
C ILE A 9 -27.43 17.05 7.90
N GLU A 10 -27.88 18.24 8.30
CA GLU A 10 -27.35 19.54 7.89
C GLU A 10 -26.05 19.89 8.64
N PRO A 11 -25.16 20.72 8.07
CA PRO A 11 -23.97 21.18 8.76
C PRO A 11 -24.33 21.93 10.05
N PHE A 12 -23.41 21.89 11.00
CA PHE A 12 -23.58 22.51 12.31
C PHE A 12 -22.28 23.22 12.69
N ASP A 13 -22.39 24.40 13.29
CA ASP A 13 -21.24 25.14 13.80
C ASP A 13 -20.81 24.55 15.16
N GLY A 14 -20.11 23.41 15.08
CA GLY A 14 -19.64 22.65 16.24
C GLY A 14 -19.44 21.16 15.95
N ASP A 15 -19.17 20.40 17.00
CA ASP A 15 -18.99 18.95 16.92
C ASP A 15 -20.34 18.23 16.66
N ASN A 16 -20.45 17.58 15.49
CA ASN A 16 -21.62 16.82 15.07
C ASN A 16 -21.61 15.34 15.52
N THR A 17 -20.58 14.88 16.24
CA THR A 17 -20.36 13.45 16.57
C THR A 17 -21.60 12.77 17.11
N ASP A 18 -22.19 13.32 18.17
CA ASP A 18 -23.30 12.64 18.87
C ASP A 18 -24.56 12.56 17.98
N ARG A 19 -24.79 13.59 17.15
CA ARG A 19 -25.92 13.62 16.20
C ARG A 19 -25.72 12.57 15.10
N LEU A 20 -24.52 12.50 14.55
CA LEU A 20 -24.15 11.52 13.52
C LEU A 20 -24.24 10.10 14.05
N GLN A 21 -23.65 9.84 15.22
CA GLN A 21 -23.62 8.51 15.82
C GLN A 21 -25.03 8.04 16.22
N ALA A 22 -25.86 8.91 16.79
CA ALA A 22 -27.24 8.59 17.12
C ALA A 22 -28.08 8.25 15.88
N ALA A 23 -27.87 8.95 14.76
CA ALA A 23 -28.53 8.65 13.50
C ALA A 23 -28.09 7.29 12.93
N ILE A 24 -26.80 6.98 12.97
CA ILE A 24 -26.26 5.66 12.57
C ILE A 24 -26.91 4.55 13.41
N ASP A 25 -26.89 4.69 14.73
CA ASP A 25 -27.42 3.66 15.64
C ASP A 25 -28.93 3.49 15.46
N SER A 26 -29.68 4.59 15.27
CA SER A 26 -31.14 4.56 15.05
C SER A 26 -31.53 3.90 13.73
N LEU A 27 -30.82 4.20 12.63
CA LEU A 27 -31.04 3.56 11.33
C LEU A 27 -30.79 2.05 11.42
N SER A 28 -29.69 1.65 12.04
CA SER A 28 -29.36 0.22 12.22
C SER A 28 -30.40 -0.51 13.06
N ALA A 29 -30.83 0.07 14.19
CA ALA A 29 -31.89 -0.47 15.04
C ALA A 29 -33.23 -0.60 14.30
N SER A 30 -33.46 0.23 13.29
CA SER A 30 -34.67 0.23 12.46
C SER A 30 -34.57 -0.70 11.22
N GLY A 31 -33.53 -1.53 11.14
CA GLY A 31 -33.34 -2.50 10.06
C GLY A 31 -32.42 -2.04 8.92
N GLY A 32 -31.79 -0.87 9.08
CA GLY A 32 -30.88 -0.27 8.09
C GLY A 32 -31.49 0.90 7.32
N GLY A 33 -30.63 1.61 6.61
CA GLY A 33 -31.00 2.79 5.85
C GLY A 33 -29.81 3.69 5.53
N ARG A 34 -30.10 4.87 4.99
CA ARG A 34 -29.10 5.85 4.58
C ARG A 34 -29.04 7.00 5.58
N LEU A 35 -27.86 7.25 6.14
CA LEU A 35 -27.52 8.52 6.75
C LEU A 35 -26.92 9.41 5.67
N GLU A 36 -27.62 10.46 5.30
CA GLU A 36 -27.16 11.42 4.32
C GLU A 36 -26.57 12.66 5.00
N ILE A 37 -25.30 12.91 4.72
CA ILE A 37 -24.57 14.11 5.12
C ILE A 37 -24.76 15.14 4.01
N LEU A 38 -25.44 16.25 4.32
CA LEU A 38 -25.76 17.27 3.33
C LEU A 38 -24.57 18.21 3.07
N ALA A 39 -24.73 19.10 2.09
CA ALA A 39 -23.66 20.00 1.68
C ALA A 39 -23.22 20.93 2.83
N GLY A 40 -21.90 21.12 2.97
CA GLY A 40 -21.30 21.90 4.05
C GLY A 40 -20.28 21.11 4.86
N ILE A 41 -19.68 21.78 5.84
CA ILE A 41 -18.65 21.17 6.70
C ILE A 41 -19.31 20.54 7.93
N HIS A 42 -19.01 19.26 8.15
CA HIS A 42 -19.43 18.49 9.30
C HIS A 42 -18.20 18.10 10.13
N LEU A 43 -17.94 18.84 11.20
CA LEU A 43 -16.88 18.51 12.14
C LEU A 43 -17.30 17.31 12.99
N CYS A 44 -16.46 16.28 13.12
CA CYS A 44 -16.75 15.15 13.99
C CYS A 44 -15.50 14.52 14.59
N ARG A 45 -15.68 13.78 15.67
CA ARG A 45 -14.70 12.83 16.23
C ARG A 45 -14.90 11.46 15.57
N GLY A 46 -14.40 10.41 16.21
CA GLY A 46 -14.58 9.03 15.74
C GLY A 46 -16.05 8.62 15.58
N LEU A 47 -16.38 8.00 14.44
CA LEU A 47 -17.70 7.42 14.18
C LEU A 47 -17.59 5.89 14.08
N ARG A 48 -18.61 5.18 14.59
CA ARG A 48 -18.77 3.73 14.43
C ARG A 48 -19.96 3.43 13.51
N LEU A 49 -19.68 2.89 12.33
CA LEU A 49 -20.73 2.38 11.44
C LEU A 49 -21.37 1.11 12.01
N ARG A 50 -22.62 0.87 11.63
CA ARG A 50 -23.46 -0.24 12.11
C ARG A 50 -24.06 -0.99 10.93
N SER A 51 -24.43 -2.24 11.15
CA SER A 51 -25.01 -3.11 10.10
C SER A 51 -26.21 -2.46 9.42
N GLY A 52 -26.26 -2.58 8.09
CA GLY A 52 -27.35 -2.07 7.25
C GLY A 52 -27.32 -0.56 7.01
N VAL A 53 -26.29 0.16 7.46
CA VAL A 53 -26.20 1.63 7.32
C VAL A 53 -25.27 2.01 6.16
N ASP A 54 -25.78 2.86 5.28
CA ASP A 54 -25.02 3.60 4.28
C ASP A 54 -24.76 5.03 4.78
N LEU A 55 -23.50 5.35 5.10
CA LEU A 55 -23.06 6.73 5.35
C LEU A 55 -22.80 7.40 4.00
N HIS A 56 -23.78 8.18 3.55
CA HIS A 56 -23.79 8.82 2.24
C HIS A 56 -23.37 10.29 2.35
N LEU A 57 -22.24 10.67 1.75
CA LEU A 57 -21.77 12.04 1.66
C LEU A 57 -22.32 12.68 0.37
N ALA A 58 -23.31 13.55 0.50
CA ALA A 58 -23.90 14.24 -0.65
C ALA A 58 -22.87 15.14 -1.36
N ALA A 59 -23.16 15.53 -2.60
CA ALA A 59 -22.34 16.49 -3.32
C ALA A 59 -22.18 17.79 -2.50
N GLY A 60 -20.93 18.25 -2.32
CA GLY A 60 -20.60 19.41 -1.50
C GLY A 60 -20.53 19.15 0.00
N ALA A 61 -20.80 17.92 0.47
CA ALA A 61 -20.59 17.54 1.86
C ALA A 61 -19.09 17.35 2.13
N ILE A 62 -18.62 17.90 3.24
CA ILE A 62 -17.26 17.72 3.76
C ILE A 62 -17.39 17.17 5.17
N LEU A 63 -17.12 15.88 5.33
CA LEU A 63 -16.90 15.30 6.65
C LEU A 63 -15.46 15.62 7.06
N ARG A 64 -15.30 16.40 8.14
CA ARG A 64 -14.00 16.85 8.63
C ARG A 64 -13.75 16.28 10.02
N PRO A 65 -12.98 15.19 10.13
CA PRO A 65 -12.59 14.67 11.44
C PRO A 65 -11.73 15.68 12.22
N ILE A 66 -11.90 15.74 13.54
CA ILE A 66 -11.13 16.64 14.42
C ILE A 66 -9.66 16.19 14.42
N PRO A 67 -8.70 17.08 14.15
CA PRO A 67 -7.30 16.69 13.96
C PRO A 67 -6.56 16.51 15.31
N ASP A 68 -7.08 15.63 16.15
CA ASP A 68 -6.52 15.25 17.46
C ASP A 68 -6.63 13.73 17.64
N TYR A 69 -5.51 13.06 17.91
CA TYR A 69 -5.49 11.62 18.14
C TYR A 69 -6.39 11.19 19.31
N ALA A 70 -6.49 12.02 20.36
CA ALA A 70 -7.32 11.75 21.53
C ALA A 70 -8.82 11.75 21.22
N ALA A 71 -9.24 12.46 20.18
CA ALA A 71 -10.63 12.50 19.72
C ALA A 71 -11.17 11.13 19.27
N TYR A 72 -10.29 10.17 18.97
CA TYR A 72 -10.63 8.83 18.47
C TYR A 72 -10.49 7.74 19.52
N ALA A 73 -10.37 8.09 20.81
CA ALA A 73 -10.17 7.12 21.89
C ALA A 73 -11.27 6.05 21.97
N HIS A 74 -12.48 6.33 21.48
CA HIS A 74 -13.60 5.40 21.45
C HIS A 74 -13.78 4.68 20.11
N THR A 75 -12.92 4.89 19.11
CA THR A 75 -12.91 4.19 17.81
C THR A 75 -11.60 3.44 17.60
N THR A 76 -11.34 2.51 18.52
CA THR A 76 -10.18 1.62 18.49
C THR A 76 -10.31 0.51 17.44
N VAL A 77 -9.16 0.00 17.04
CA VAL A 77 -8.95 -1.03 16.00
C VAL A 77 -8.06 -2.16 16.55
N SER A 78 -8.14 -3.34 15.95
CA SER A 78 -7.38 -4.52 16.37
C SER A 78 -6.00 -4.64 15.73
N VAL A 79 -5.86 -4.30 14.45
CA VAL A 79 -4.55 -4.34 13.76
C VAL A 79 -3.80 -3.04 14.02
N ILE A 80 -2.71 -3.13 14.79
CA ILE A 80 -1.84 -1.99 15.09
C ILE A 80 -0.80 -1.83 13.99
N ALA A 81 -0.70 -0.62 13.42
CA ALA A 81 0.33 -0.26 12.47
C ALA A 81 1.13 0.92 13.05
N GLU A 82 2.45 0.76 13.17
CA GLU A 82 3.30 1.66 13.97
C GLU A 82 2.72 1.81 15.40
N LYS A 83 2.34 3.02 15.83
CA LYS A 83 1.61 3.27 17.09
C LYS A 83 0.13 3.67 16.89
N SER A 84 -0.41 3.45 15.70
CA SER A 84 -1.82 3.75 15.40
C SER A 84 -2.74 2.62 15.82
N ASP A 85 -3.57 2.89 16.82
CA ASP A 85 -4.60 2.03 17.37
C ASP A 85 -6.03 2.57 17.18
N ARG A 86 -6.22 3.58 16.32
CA ARG A 86 -7.49 4.30 16.15
C ARG A 86 -7.85 4.57 14.68
N GLY A 87 -9.15 4.73 14.44
CA GLY A 87 -9.71 5.15 13.16
C GLY A 87 -10.71 6.31 13.29
N MET A 88 -10.82 7.16 12.27
CA MET A 88 -11.81 8.25 12.24
C MET A 88 -13.21 7.71 11.94
N ILE A 89 -13.33 6.75 11.04
CA ILE A 89 -14.55 6.01 10.75
C ILE A 89 -14.23 4.53 10.89
N VAL A 90 -14.90 3.85 11.83
CA VAL A 90 -14.65 2.44 12.14
C VAL A 90 -15.91 1.61 11.96
N ALA A 91 -15.78 0.42 11.39
CA ALA A 91 -16.81 -0.61 11.38
C ALA A 91 -16.18 -1.90 11.89
N LYS A 92 -16.88 -2.68 12.71
CA LYS A 92 -16.34 -3.93 13.26
C LYS A 92 -17.40 -5.01 13.41
N GLY A 93 -17.21 -6.15 12.75
CA GLY A 93 -18.11 -7.30 12.85
C GLY A 93 -19.54 -6.99 12.38
N VAL A 94 -19.69 -6.10 11.40
CA VAL A 94 -20.97 -5.63 10.88
C VAL A 94 -21.13 -5.99 9.41
N ARG A 95 -22.37 -6.00 8.92
CA ARG A 95 -22.68 -6.39 7.54
C ARG A 95 -23.54 -5.40 6.79
N ARG A 96 -23.46 -5.39 5.46
CA ARG A 96 -24.25 -4.52 4.57
C ARG A 96 -24.06 -3.05 4.93
N ILE A 97 -22.81 -2.60 4.86
CA ILE A 97 -22.42 -1.22 5.19
C ILE A 97 -22.01 -0.47 3.93
N GLY A 98 -22.34 0.82 3.90
CA GLY A 98 -21.99 1.73 2.81
C GLY A 98 -21.19 2.92 3.31
N LEU A 99 -20.20 3.34 2.53
CA LEU A 99 -19.58 4.67 2.59
C LEU A 99 -19.59 5.24 1.17
N THR A 100 -20.63 6.01 0.85
CA THR A 100 -20.96 6.34 -0.54
C THR A 100 -21.16 7.84 -0.77
N GLY A 101 -21.28 8.24 -2.04
CA GLY A 101 -21.66 9.60 -2.44
C GLY A 101 -20.50 10.41 -3.01
N GLU A 102 -20.77 11.65 -3.42
CA GLU A 102 -19.82 12.51 -4.13
C GLU A 102 -19.12 13.53 -3.21
N GLY A 103 -19.40 13.45 -1.91
CA GLY A 103 -18.76 14.29 -0.89
C GLY A 103 -17.32 13.86 -0.58
N ARG A 104 -16.70 14.61 0.35
CA ARG A 104 -15.29 14.48 0.71
C ARG A 104 -15.11 14.18 2.21
N ILE A 105 -14.12 13.35 2.53
CA ILE A 105 -13.50 13.26 3.84
C ILE A 105 -12.19 14.05 3.80
N GLU A 106 -12.07 15.09 4.63
CA GLU A 106 -10.85 15.90 4.79
C GLU A 106 -10.19 15.59 6.13
N ALA A 107 -9.19 14.70 6.13
CA ALA A 107 -8.63 14.12 7.35
C ALA A 107 -7.57 14.98 8.07
N GLY A 108 -7.12 16.08 7.47
CA GLY A 108 -6.31 17.10 8.16
C GLY A 108 -4.91 16.64 8.58
N CYS A 109 -4.12 16.06 7.66
CA CYS A 109 -2.79 15.53 7.97
C CYS A 109 -1.78 16.53 8.54
N GLU A 110 -1.97 17.83 8.35
CA GLU A 110 -1.02 18.87 8.77
C GLU A 110 -0.80 18.88 10.29
N SER A 111 -1.84 18.57 11.06
CA SER A 111 -1.76 18.49 12.52
C SER A 111 -0.94 17.29 13.00
N PHE A 112 -0.55 16.40 12.09
CA PHE A 112 0.23 15.20 12.35
C PHE A 112 1.62 15.24 11.70
N ILE A 113 2.06 16.42 11.26
CA ILE A 113 3.43 16.69 10.79
C ILE A 113 4.17 17.43 11.90
N ILE A 114 5.30 16.88 12.37
CA ILE A 114 6.10 17.46 13.46
C ILE A 114 7.44 18.04 12.98
N GLY A 115 7.75 17.88 11.70
CA GLY A 115 8.97 18.41 11.09
C GLY A 115 9.08 18.03 9.62
N ASP A 116 10.17 18.47 9.00
CA ASP A 116 10.50 18.17 7.60
C ASP A 116 11.95 17.67 7.54
N ASP A 117 12.17 16.50 6.94
CA ASP A 117 13.49 15.98 6.63
C ASP A 117 13.70 16.02 5.11
N GLU A 118 14.10 17.21 4.65
CA GLU A 118 14.37 17.48 3.23
C GLU A 118 15.50 16.60 2.68
N SER A 119 16.42 16.11 3.53
CA SER A 119 17.56 15.28 3.11
C SER A 119 17.14 13.93 2.56
N VAL A 120 15.97 13.43 2.99
CA VAL A 120 15.37 12.17 2.56
C VAL A 120 14.00 12.37 1.90
N GLY A 121 13.60 13.62 1.67
CA GLY A 121 12.41 13.98 0.91
C GLY A 121 11.06 13.74 1.61
N THR A 122 11.05 13.51 2.94
CA THR A 122 9.82 13.19 3.68
C THR A 122 9.56 14.14 4.83
N PHE A 123 8.28 14.38 5.14
CA PHE A 123 7.92 14.95 6.43
C PHE A 123 8.23 13.98 7.57
N ILE A 124 8.47 14.54 8.76
CA ILE A 124 8.57 13.79 10.01
C ILE A 124 7.14 13.63 10.56
N PRO A 125 6.58 12.42 10.54
CA PRO A 125 5.24 12.19 11.04
C PRO A 125 5.21 12.23 12.58
N ALA A 126 4.10 12.71 13.14
CA ALA A 126 3.78 12.46 14.54
C ALA A 126 3.73 10.94 14.81
N GLU A 127 4.09 10.56 16.03
CA GLU A 127 4.10 9.16 16.43
C GLU A 127 2.69 8.54 16.46
N PHE A 128 1.71 9.27 17.01
CA PHE A 128 0.32 8.84 17.12
C PHE A 128 -0.54 9.53 16.05
N ARG A 129 -0.99 8.75 15.06
CA ARG A 129 -1.79 9.24 13.93
C ARG A 129 -2.97 8.31 13.70
N PRO A 130 -4.21 8.80 13.56
CA PRO A 130 -5.37 7.95 13.33
C PRO A 130 -5.44 7.52 11.85
N ARG A 131 -5.94 6.33 11.57
CA ARG A 131 -6.34 5.94 10.20
C ARG A 131 -7.67 6.61 9.84
N VAL A 132 -7.94 6.84 8.55
CA VAL A 132 -9.18 7.53 8.15
C VAL A 132 -10.38 6.59 8.20
N VAL A 133 -10.35 5.50 7.43
CA VAL A 133 -11.41 4.48 7.40
C VAL A 133 -10.82 3.13 7.77
N VAL A 134 -11.40 2.47 8.78
CA VAL A 134 -10.99 1.11 9.18
C VAL A 134 -12.21 0.21 9.34
N PHE A 135 -12.36 -0.77 8.44
CA PHE A 135 -13.44 -1.75 8.51
C PHE A 135 -12.85 -3.12 8.86
N GLU A 136 -13.24 -3.67 10.01
CA GLU A 136 -12.74 -4.95 10.53
C GLU A 136 -13.84 -6.01 10.51
N ASP A 137 -13.55 -7.19 9.97
CA ASP A 137 -14.44 -8.35 9.95
C ASP A 137 -15.84 -8.01 9.42
N CYS A 138 -15.90 -7.17 8.38
CA CYS A 138 -17.16 -6.74 7.77
C CYS A 138 -17.53 -7.60 6.56
N ASP A 139 -18.83 -7.73 6.30
CA ASP A 139 -19.38 -8.54 5.20
C ASP A 139 -20.33 -7.70 4.35
N GLU A 140 -20.32 -7.87 3.03
CA GLU A 140 -21.12 -7.04 2.09
C GLU A 140 -20.82 -5.53 2.27
N VAL A 141 -19.61 -5.10 1.91
CA VAL A 141 -19.13 -3.72 2.08
C VAL A 141 -19.12 -2.97 0.76
N GLU A 142 -19.75 -1.80 0.71
CA GLU A 142 -19.68 -0.87 -0.42
C GLU A 142 -18.98 0.44 -0.04
N ILE A 143 -17.94 0.81 -0.79
CA ILE A 143 -17.32 2.13 -0.72
C ILE A 143 -17.32 2.70 -2.14
N SER A 144 -18.05 3.79 -2.37
CA SER A 144 -18.24 4.27 -3.75
C SER A 144 -18.34 5.78 -3.91
N SER A 145 -17.69 6.30 -4.97
CA SER A 145 -17.76 7.69 -5.47
C SER A 145 -17.19 8.80 -4.56
N ILE A 146 -16.79 8.47 -3.32
CA ILE A 146 -16.28 9.45 -2.37
C ILE A 146 -14.86 9.91 -2.69
N THR A 147 -14.50 11.09 -2.17
CA THR A 147 -13.10 11.53 -2.11
C THR A 147 -12.58 11.49 -0.68
N ILE A 148 -11.40 10.93 -0.45
CA ILE A 148 -10.67 11.03 0.81
C ILE A 148 -9.38 11.79 0.57
N SER A 149 -9.05 12.74 1.44
CA SER A 149 -7.85 13.55 1.26
C SER A 149 -7.17 13.89 2.57
N ARG A 150 -5.87 14.20 2.47
CA ARG A 150 -5.04 14.64 3.59
C ARG A 150 -5.01 13.62 4.73
N SER A 151 -4.90 12.34 4.39
CA SER A 151 -4.81 11.28 5.39
C SER A 151 -3.53 11.43 6.22
N PRO A 152 -3.61 11.40 7.56
CA PRO A 152 -2.41 11.40 8.39
C PRO A 152 -1.75 10.02 8.49
N MET A 153 -2.43 8.93 8.11
CA MET A 153 -1.93 7.55 8.14
C MET A 153 -2.56 6.74 6.99
N TRP A 154 -2.63 5.40 7.06
CA TRP A 154 -3.35 4.56 6.11
C TRP A 154 -4.78 5.04 5.94
N THR A 155 -5.20 5.17 4.69
CA THR A 155 -6.40 5.92 4.34
C THR A 155 -7.64 5.04 4.44
N LEU A 156 -7.69 3.98 3.63
CA LEU A 156 -8.78 3.01 3.62
C LEU A 156 -8.22 1.64 3.95
N HIS A 157 -8.51 1.15 5.15
CA HIS A 157 -7.99 -0.12 5.66
C HIS A 157 -9.13 -1.10 5.92
N CYS A 158 -9.24 -2.11 5.07
CA CYS A 158 -10.19 -3.21 5.24
C CYS A 158 -9.45 -4.42 5.79
N VAL A 159 -9.89 -4.91 6.94
CA VAL A 159 -9.28 -6.02 7.70
C VAL A 159 -10.29 -7.15 7.75
N GLY A 160 -9.93 -8.35 7.27
CA GLY A 160 -10.78 -9.54 7.39
C GLY A 160 -12.12 -9.45 6.63
N CYS A 161 -12.31 -8.45 5.75
CA CYS A 161 -13.59 -8.20 5.10
C CYS A 161 -13.89 -9.24 4.01
N THR A 162 -15.17 -9.58 3.86
CA THR A 162 -15.66 -10.47 2.79
C THR A 162 -16.69 -9.74 1.93
N ASP A 163 -16.70 -9.99 0.62
CA ASP A 163 -17.56 -9.30 -0.35
C ASP A 163 -17.43 -7.78 -0.26
N LEU A 164 -16.25 -7.29 -0.66
CA LEU A 164 -15.85 -5.89 -0.57
C LEU A 164 -15.79 -5.26 -1.96
N SER A 165 -16.49 -4.13 -2.14
CA SER A 165 -16.48 -3.36 -3.37
C SER A 165 -16.01 -1.92 -3.11
N VAL A 166 -14.90 -1.53 -3.73
CA VAL A 166 -14.39 -0.15 -3.72
C VAL A 166 -14.42 0.39 -5.16
N ARG A 167 -15.29 1.37 -5.45
CA ARG A 167 -15.52 1.85 -6.82
C ARG A 167 -15.51 3.36 -6.94
N ASN A 168 -14.86 3.88 -7.98
CA ASN A 168 -14.88 5.33 -8.26
C ASN A 168 -14.40 6.18 -7.06
N VAL A 169 -13.50 5.65 -6.23
CA VAL A 169 -12.97 6.38 -5.06
C VAL A 169 -11.75 7.19 -5.49
N THR A 170 -11.67 8.42 -4.99
CA THR A 170 -10.49 9.26 -5.15
C THR A 170 -9.75 9.40 -3.81
N ILE A 171 -8.45 9.14 -3.78
CA ILE A 171 -7.57 9.37 -2.63
C ILE A 171 -6.47 10.37 -3.01
N GLU A 172 -6.42 11.48 -2.27
CA GLU A 172 -5.48 12.60 -2.48
C GLU A 172 -4.72 12.91 -1.18
N ASN A 173 -3.60 12.23 -0.96
CA ASN A 173 -2.76 12.45 0.21
C ASN A 173 -1.54 13.32 -0.11
N ASP A 174 -0.97 13.91 0.94
CA ASP A 174 0.32 14.57 0.82
C ASP A 174 1.38 13.53 0.48
N ARG A 175 2.07 13.72 -0.65
CA ARG A 175 3.03 12.74 -1.18
C ARG A 175 4.34 12.69 -0.42
N ARG A 176 4.56 13.53 0.59
CA ARG A 176 5.76 13.53 1.44
C ARG A 176 5.49 13.00 2.84
N LEU A 177 4.23 12.79 3.24
CA LEU A 177 3.88 12.26 4.55
C LEU A 177 3.89 10.72 4.55
N PRO A 178 4.82 10.06 5.25
CA PRO A 178 4.96 8.59 5.19
C PRO A 178 3.79 7.84 5.81
N ASN A 179 3.63 6.55 5.46
CA ASN A 179 2.54 5.68 5.93
C ASN A 179 1.14 6.19 5.54
N THR A 180 1.02 6.83 4.38
CA THR A 180 -0.25 7.34 3.83
C THR A 180 -0.77 6.46 2.70
N ASP A 181 -0.74 5.15 2.91
CA ASP A 181 -1.24 4.14 1.99
C ASP A 181 -2.68 4.47 1.54
N GLY A 182 -2.99 4.19 0.28
CA GLY A 182 -4.30 4.46 -0.30
C GLY A 182 -5.33 3.44 0.17
N ILE A 183 -5.38 2.31 -0.52
CA ILE A 183 -6.30 1.20 -0.21
C ILE A 183 -5.49 0.01 0.29
N VAL A 184 -5.74 -0.41 1.52
CA VAL A 184 -5.11 -1.55 2.17
C VAL A 184 -6.14 -2.65 2.37
N LEU A 185 -5.96 -3.76 1.67
CA LEU A 185 -6.74 -4.98 1.82
C LEU A 185 -5.95 -5.98 2.67
N ASP A 186 -6.32 -6.09 3.94
CA ASP A 186 -5.66 -6.93 4.92
C ASP A 186 -6.52 -8.17 5.22
N ALA A 187 -6.06 -9.36 4.83
CA ALA A 187 -6.80 -10.62 4.94
C ALA A 187 -8.25 -10.61 4.41
N CYS A 188 -8.50 -9.86 3.33
CA CYS A 188 -9.82 -9.73 2.70
C CYS A 188 -10.10 -10.86 1.69
N ARG A 189 -11.37 -11.21 1.48
CA ARG A 189 -11.78 -12.27 0.53
C ARG A 189 -12.89 -11.81 -0.40
N GLY A 190 -12.72 -12.03 -1.70
CA GLY A 190 -13.70 -11.60 -2.70
C GLY A 190 -13.82 -10.08 -2.75
N ALA A 191 -12.70 -9.39 -2.97
CA ALA A 191 -12.70 -7.93 -3.07
C ALA A 191 -12.50 -7.46 -4.50
N VAL A 192 -13.23 -6.42 -4.90
CA VAL A 192 -13.09 -5.71 -6.16
C VAL A 192 -12.78 -4.25 -5.90
N VAL A 193 -11.64 -3.78 -6.43
CA VAL A 193 -11.26 -2.37 -6.44
C VAL A 193 -11.24 -1.92 -7.90
N GLU A 194 -12.10 -0.98 -8.27
CA GLU A 194 -12.18 -0.52 -9.66
C GLU A 194 -12.45 0.97 -9.85
N ASP A 195 -11.99 1.50 -10.98
CA ASP A 195 -12.25 2.88 -11.42
C ASP A 195 -11.76 3.95 -10.42
N CYS A 196 -10.74 3.63 -9.61
CA CYS A 196 -10.24 4.51 -8.55
C CYS A 196 -9.06 5.39 -9.01
N ARG A 197 -8.89 6.54 -8.35
CA ARG A 197 -7.76 7.46 -8.54
C ARG A 197 -7.02 7.67 -7.23
N ILE A 198 -5.74 7.32 -7.19
CA ILE A 198 -4.97 7.27 -5.93
C ILE A 198 -3.67 8.06 -6.09
N SER A 199 -3.41 8.99 -5.17
CA SER A 199 -2.15 9.73 -5.07
C SER A 199 -1.67 9.74 -3.63
N THR A 200 -0.53 9.09 -3.38
CA THR A 200 -0.02 8.82 -2.01
C THR A 200 1.48 9.03 -1.92
N ALA A 201 1.97 9.22 -0.68
CA ALA A 201 3.39 9.11 -0.39
C ALA A 201 3.79 7.63 -0.40
N ASP A 202 3.02 6.82 0.32
CA ASP A 202 3.27 5.40 0.49
C ASP A 202 2.49 4.56 -0.53
N ASP A 203 2.26 3.28 -0.25
CA ASP A 203 1.65 2.34 -1.19
C ASP A 203 0.28 2.80 -1.74
N GLY A 204 0.05 2.60 -3.04
CA GLY A 204 -1.21 3.01 -3.68
C GLY A 204 -2.36 2.07 -3.33
N ILE A 205 -2.30 0.84 -3.86
CA ILE A 205 -3.22 -0.25 -3.53
C ILE A 205 -2.37 -1.43 -3.06
N CYS A 206 -2.56 -1.84 -1.80
CA CYS A 206 -1.72 -2.80 -1.12
C CYS A 206 -2.55 -3.96 -0.54
N LEU A 207 -2.07 -5.19 -0.74
CA LEU A 207 -2.60 -6.38 -0.08
C LEU A 207 -1.65 -6.79 1.06
N LYS A 208 -2.22 -7.11 2.23
CA LYS A 208 -1.50 -7.55 3.42
C LYS A 208 -2.22 -8.72 4.08
N THR A 209 -1.52 -9.38 4.99
CA THR A 209 -2.08 -10.30 5.98
C THR A 209 -1.31 -10.05 7.28
N SER A 210 -1.91 -9.29 8.19
CA SER A 210 -1.30 -8.92 9.47
C SER A 210 -1.37 -10.02 10.51
N ILE A 211 -0.68 -9.79 11.64
CA ILE A 211 -0.75 -10.62 12.82
C ILE A 211 -1.83 -10.09 13.79
N GLY A 212 -2.57 -11.00 14.39
CA GLY A 212 -3.58 -10.70 15.40
C GLY A 212 -2.96 -10.53 16.79
N PRO A 213 -3.75 -10.08 17.78
CA PRO A 213 -3.32 -9.98 19.17
C PRO A 213 -2.89 -11.32 19.80
N ASP A 214 -3.31 -12.44 19.22
CA ASP A 214 -2.94 -13.81 19.62
C ASP A 214 -1.61 -14.28 19.02
N GLY A 215 -0.95 -13.44 18.21
CA GLY A 215 0.29 -13.77 17.54
C GLY A 215 0.12 -14.67 16.31
N MET A 216 -1.11 -14.90 15.84
CA MET A 216 -1.39 -15.68 14.64
C MET A 216 -1.75 -14.77 13.46
N ALA A 217 -1.62 -15.27 12.22
CA ALA A 217 -2.13 -14.55 11.06
C ALA A 217 -3.64 -14.32 11.21
N ILE A 218 -4.12 -13.09 10.97
CA ILE A 218 -5.55 -12.76 11.10
C ILE A 218 -6.42 -13.42 10.02
N GLY A 219 -5.81 -13.95 8.97
CA GLY A 219 -6.50 -14.62 7.88
C GLY A 219 -5.64 -14.69 6.63
N ARG A 220 -6.31 -14.76 5.48
CA ARG A 220 -5.71 -14.85 4.14
C ARG A 220 -6.35 -13.83 3.20
N CYS A 221 -5.60 -13.36 2.22
CA CYS A 221 -6.17 -12.62 1.09
C CYS A 221 -6.49 -13.60 -0.05
N GLU A 222 -7.72 -13.59 -0.56
CA GLU A 222 -8.13 -14.55 -1.60
C GLU A 222 -9.15 -13.95 -2.57
N ASN A 223 -8.97 -14.20 -3.87
CA ASN A 223 -9.88 -13.77 -4.95
C ASN A 223 -10.04 -12.24 -4.97
N ILE A 224 -8.96 -11.56 -5.29
CA ILE A 224 -8.88 -10.09 -5.34
C ILE A 224 -8.73 -9.62 -6.79
N LEU A 225 -9.57 -8.68 -7.19
CA LEU A 225 -9.49 -8.01 -8.49
C LEU A 225 -9.29 -6.51 -8.30
N VAL A 226 -8.21 -5.98 -8.85
CA VAL A 226 -7.93 -4.55 -8.95
C VAL A 226 -7.89 -4.17 -10.42
N ARG A 227 -8.75 -3.24 -10.87
CA ARG A 227 -8.78 -2.87 -12.28
C ARG A 227 -9.16 -1.44 -12.61
N ARG A 228 -8.70 -0.91 -13.74
CA ARG A 228 -9.04 0.45 -14.21
C ARG A 228 -8.72 1.55 -13.19
N CYS A 229 -7.63 1.37 -12.45
CA CYS A 229 -7.18 2.35 -11.46
C CYS A 229 -6.04 3.21 -12.02
N ALA A 230 -6.05 4.49 -11.68
CA ALA A 230 -4.95 5.41 -11.93
C ALA A 230 -4.21 5.69 -10.62
N VAL A 231 -2.92 5.36 -10.54
CA VAL A 231 -2.18 5.35 -9.27
C VAL A 231 -0.86 6.13 -9.38
N GLN A 232 -0.60 6.95 -8.37
CA GLN A 232 0.67 7.65 -8.13
C GLN A 232 1.14 7.36 -6.70
N SER A 233 2.37 6.89 -6.53
CA SER A 233 2.93 6.53 -5.23
C SER A 233 4.43 6.82 -5.17
N LEU A 234 4.94 7.45 -4.12
CA LEU A 234 6.40 7.54 -3.91
C LEU A 234 7.00 6.26 -3.28
N SER A 235 6.17 5.26 -2.98
CA SER A 235 6.55 3.91 -2.56
C SER A 235 6.18 2.92 -3.69
N CYS A 236 5.19 2.03 -3.52
CA CYS A 236 4.76 1.13 -4.57
C CYS A 236 3.29 1.34 -4.98
N ALA A 237 3.02 1.51 -6.28
CA ALA A 237 1.68 1.77 -6.77
C ALA A 237 0.73 0.57 -6.57
N LEU A 238 1.12 -0.63 -6.98
CA LEU A 238 0.35 -1.87 -6.84
C LEU A 238 1.19 -2.91 -6.11
N LYS A 239 0.83 -3.24 -4.87
CA LYS A 239 1.69 -4.01 -3.97
C LYS A 239 1.00 -5.19 -3.30
N ILE A 240 1.76 -6.26 -3.11
CA ILE A 240 1.49 -7.31 -2.12
C ILE A 240 2.62 -7.28 -1.08
N GLY A 241 2.27 -7.18 0.20
CA GLY A 241 3.19 -7.15 1.35
C GLY A 241 3.38 -5.77 1.99
N THR A 242 4.29 -5.60 2.94
CA THR A 242 5.27 -6.56 3.44
C THR A 242 4.70 -7.56 4.45
N GLU A 243 3.67 -7.18 5.20
CA GLU A 243 2.99 -8.07 6.15
C GLU A 243 2.30 -9.21 5.39
N THR A 244 2.89 -10.40 5.47
CA THR A 244 2.53 -11.58 4.67
C THR A 244 2.39 -12.81 5.56
N HIS A 245 1.78 -12.65 6.74
CA HIS A 245 1.65 -13.70 7.75
C HIS A 245 0.74 -14.87 7.32
N GLY A 246 -0.24 -14.60 6.46
CA GLY A 246 -1.16 -15.59 5.92
C GLY A 246 -1.05 -15.66 4.40
N ASP A 247 -1.64 -16.70 3.82
CA ASP A 247 -1.58 -16.91 2.38
C ASP A 247 -2.27 -15.75 1.61
N ILE A 248 -1.73 -15.44 0.44
CA ILE A 248 -2.30 -14.47 -0.50
C ILE A 248 -2.42 -15.16 -1.86
N SER A 249 -3.63 -15.37 -2.35
CA SER A 249 -3.83 -16.15 -3.57
C SER A 249 -4.94 -15.63 -4.49
N ASN A 250 -4.79 -15.92 -5.79
CA ASN A 250 -5.72 -15.55 -6.84
C ASN A 250 -5.95 -14.03 -6.88
N VAL A 251 -4.89 -13.30 -7.24
CA VAL A 251 -4.88 -11.84 -7.29
C VAL A 251 -4.65 -11.38 -8.72
N VAL A 252 -5.51 -10.51 -9.22
CA VAL A 252 -5.38 -9.90 -10.55
C VAL A 252 -5.35 -8.39 -10.41
N PHE A 253 -4.30 -7.79 -10.98
CA PHE A 253 -4.21 -6.37 -11.26
C PHE A 253 -4.28 -6.18 -12.78
N GLU A 254 -5.29 -5.47 -13.28
CA GLU A 254 -5.45 -5.28 -14.73
C GLU A 254 -5.93 -3.91 -15.18
N ASP A 255 -5.56 -3.50 -16.39
CA ASP A 255 -6.05 -2.25 -17.00
C ASP A 255 -5.75 -0.98 -16.17
N CYS A 256 -4.61 -0.96 -15.47
CA CYS A 256 -4.21 0.15 -14.61
C CYS A 256 -3.20 1.09 -15.29
N SER A 257 -3.19 2.36 -14.89
CA SER A 257 -2.19 3.34 -15.32
C SER A 257 -1.42 3.87 -14.11
N ILE A 258 -0.10 3.71 -14.12
CA ILE A 258 0.78 4.15 -13.05
C ILE A 258 1.59 5.33 -13.57
N SER A 259 1.61 6.43 -12.82
CA SER A 259 2.32 7.64 -13.22
C SER A 259 3.08 8.29 -12.08
N SER A 260 4.23 8.89 -12.40
CA SER A 260 5.03 9.64 -11.43
C SER A 260 5.30 8.85 -10.14
N SER A 261 5.49 7.53 -10.25
CA SER A 261 5.63 6.63 -9.11
C SER A 261 7.07 6.20 -8.90
N ASN A 262 7.42 5.75 -7.69
CA ASN A 262 8.72 5.12 -7.46
C ASN A 262 8.72 3.70 -8.02
N ARG A 263 7.88 2.84 -7.47
CA ARG A 263 7.65 1.50 -8.00
C ARG A 263 6.26 1.33 -8.59
N ALA A 264 6.17 0.57 -9.67
CA ALA A 264 4.88 0.20 -10.25
C ALA A 264 4.31 -1.07 -9.62
N LEU A 265 4.94 -2.22 -9.87
CA LEU A 265 4.42 -3.54 -9.50
C LEU A 265 5.30 -4.19 -8.44
N GLY A 266 4.75 -4.52 -7.27
CA GLY A 266 5.51 -4.98 -6.12
C GLY A 266 4.98 -6.25 -5.47
N ILE A 267 5.85 -7.22 -5.21
CA ILE A 267 5.57 -8.36 -4.32
C ILE A 267 6.70 -8.47 -3.30
N PHE A 268 6.36 -8.39 -2.01
CA PHE A 268 7.31 -8.45 -0.91
C PHE A 268 6.87 -9.54 0.08
N SER A 269 7.43 -10.74 -0.05
CA SER A 269 7.18 -11.84 0.88
C SER A 269 8.18 -11.79 2.03
N ARG A 270 7.67 -11.80 3.27
CA ARG A 270 8.46 -11.61 4.50
C ARG A 270 8.09 -12.56 5.64
N ASP A 271 6.83 -12.98 5.74
CA ASP A 271 6.26 -13.43 7.03
C ASP A 271 5.60 -14.82 7.00
N GLY A 272 6.03 -15.70 6.10
CA GLY A 272 5.70 -17.13 6.09
C GLY A 272 4.48 -17.52 5.26
N GLY A 273 3.55 -16.59 5.02
CA GLY A 273 2.40 -16.81 4.13
C GLY A 273 2.81 -16.96 2.68
N ARG A 274 2.23 -17.95 1.99
CA ARG A 274 2.53 -18.21 0.58
C ARG A 274 1.77 -17.24 -0.32
N ILE A 275 2.46 -16.66 -1.31
CA ILE A 275 1.87 -15.81 -2.33
C ILE A 275 1.77 -16.62 -3.62
N SER A 276 0.57 -16.81 -4.16
CA SER A 276 0.40 -17.66 -5.34
C SER A 276 -0.69 -17.21 -6.32
N ASN A 277 -0.48 -17.51 -7.61
CA ASN A 277 -1.42 -17.17 -8.69
C ASN A 277 -1.70 -15.67 -8.74
N VAL A 278 -0.66 -14.90 -8.99
CA VAL A 278 -0.72 -13.44 -9.12
C VAL A 278 -0.52 -13.05 -10.57
N ARG A 279 -1.38 -12.15 -11.09
CA ARG A 279 -1.28 -11.63 -12.45
C ARG A 279 -1.30 -10.11 -12.46
N PHE A 280 -0.30 -9.52 -13.11
CA PHE A 280 -0.30 -8.13 -13.54
C PHE A 280 -0.45 -8.10 -15.06
N SER A 281 -1.50 -7.46 -15.59
CA SER A 281 -1.78 -7.46 -17.04
C SER A 281 -2.29 -6.12 -17.56
N ARG A 282 -1.80 -5.67 -18.72
CA ARG A 282 -2.26 -4.45 -19.40
C ARG A 282 -2.08 -3.21 -18.52
N ILE A 283 -0.82 -2.94 -18.16
CA ILE A 283 -0.46 -1.84 -17.25
C ILE A 283 0.52 -0.88 -17.91
N ALA A 284 0.17 0.40 -17.92
CA ALA A 284 1.08 1.46 -18.30
C ALA A 284 1.89 1.92 -17.08
N VAL A 285 3.22 2.03 -17.21
CA VAL A 285 4.13 2.38 -16.10
C VAL A 285 4.96 3.63 -16.40
N GLU A 286 5.05 4.51 -15.41
CA GLU A 286 6.03 5.60 -15.38
C GLU A 286 6.63 5.63 -13.97
N CYS A 287 7.85 5.09 -13.89
CA CYS A 287 8.61 4.94 -12.67
C CYS A 287 9.83 5.85 -12.67
N ARG A 288 10.06 6.53 -11.54
CA ARG A 288 11.17 7.47 -11.33
C ARG A 288 11.79 7.28 -9.97
N GLU A 289 13.06 7.62 -9.83
CA GLU A 289 13.75 7.57 -8.56
C GLU A 289 13.12 8.50 -7.52
N THR A 290 13.27 8.14 -6.25
CA THR A 290 12.96 9.00 -5.11
C THR A 290 14.17 9.14 -4.19
N PRO A 291 14.19 10.16 -3.32
CA PRO A 291 15.15 10.22 -2.24
C PRO A 291 15.00 9.03 -1.27
N ASP A 292 16.02 8.83 -0.43
CA ASP A 292 16.20 7.69 0.47
C ASP A 292 15.06 7.45 1.48
N GLY A 293 14.20 8.46 1.71
CA GLY A 293 13.09 8.38 2.66
C GLY A 293 11.97 7.43 2.23
N PHE A 294 11.98 7.03 0.96
CA PHE A 294 11.09 6.01 0.42
C PHE A 294 11.86 4.75 0.02
N TRP A 295 11.15 3.64 -0.02
CA TRP A 295 11.70 2.40 -0.56
C TRP A 295 11.59 2.42 -2.07
N GLY A 296 12.69 2.14 -2.76
CA GLY A 296 12.74 1.99 -4.22
C GLY A 296 13.59 3.00 -4.93
N SER A 297 13.78 2.73 -6.21
CA SER A 297 14.68 3.45 -7.09
C SER A 297 14.18 3.40 -8.53
N GLY A 298 12.88 3.59 -8.75
CA GLY A 298 12.29 3.71 -10.08
C GLY A 298 11.96 2.39 -10.77
N GLU A 299 11.67 1.31 -10.05
CA GLU A 299 11.44 -0.02 -10.63
C GLU A 299 10.03 -0.20 -11.24
N ALA A 300 9.96 -0.73 -12.46
CA ALA A 300 8.69 -1.14 -13.05
C ALA A 300 8.10 -2.42 -12.40
N LEU A 301 8.97 -3.36 -12.03
CA LEU A 301 8.61 -4.61 -11.38
C LEU A 301 9.65 -4.95 -10.31
N THR A 302 9.17 -5.24 -9.10
CA THR A 302 10.00 -5.68 -7.98
C THR A 302 9.32 -6.87 -7.29
N VAL A 303 10.05 -7.98 -7.18
CA VAL A 303 9.62 -9.18 -6.44
C VAL A 303 10.74 -9.59 -5.51
N ASN A 304 10.49 -9.61 -4.20
CA ASN A 304 11.48 -9.96 -3.20
C ASN A 304 10.93 -10.97 -2.20
N VAL A 305 11.61 -12.11 -2.05
CA VAL A 305 11.38 -13.10 -1.00
C VAL A 305 12.56 -13.06 -0.03
N VAL A 306 12.36 -12.47 1.16
CA VAL A 306 13.41 -12.22 2.14
C VAL A 306 12.85 -12.49 3.53
N ASP A 307 13.57 -13.19 4.40
CA ASP A 307 13.08 -13.41 5.76
C ASP A 307 12.98 -12.06 6.50
N ARG A 308 11.86 -11.79 7.17
CA ARG A 308 11.75 -10.56 7.98
C ARG A 308 12.81 -10.55 9.08
N ILE A 309 12.89 -11.68 9.78
CA ILE A 309 13.89 -12.06 10.78
C ILE A 309 14.09 -13.57 10.69
N ALA A 310 15.18 -14.11 11.24
CA ALA A 310 15.48 -15.54 11.15
C ALA A 310 14.35 -16.46 11.69
N GLU A 311 13.63 -16.01 12.72
CA GLU A 311 12.52 -16.74 13.35
C GLU A 311 11.18 -16.59 12.60
N ARG A 312 11.11 -15.68 11.62
CA ARG A 312 9.93 -15.45 10.77
C ARG A 312 10.38 -15.52 9.31
N PRO A 313 10.55 -16.73 8.77
CA PRO A 313 10.97 -16.90 7.40
C PRO A 313 9.89 -16.45 6.42
N ALA A 314 10.29 -16.03 5.23
CA ALA A 314 9.37 -15.68 4.16
C ALA A 314 8.61 -16.90 3.63
N GLY A 315 7.41 -16.66 3.11
CA GLY A 315 6.68 -17.66 2.32
C GLY A 315 7.08 -17.63 0.85
N ALA A 316 6.87 -18.73 0.14
CA ALA A 316 7.20 -18.82 -1.28
C ALA A 316 6.33 -17.91 -2.14
N VAL A 317 6.87 -17.45 -3.27
CA VAL A 317 6.10 -16.77 -4.34
C VAL A 317 6.02 -17.71 -5.54
N GLU A 318 4.82 -18.09 -5.96
CA GLU A 318 4.60 -19.11 -6.99
C GLU A 318 3.56 -18.69 -8.04
N ASN A 319 3.80 -19.03 -9.30
CA ASN A 319 2.87 -18.77 -10.42
C ASN A 319 2.57 -17.27 -10.58
N LEU A 320 3.63 -16.50 -10.87
CA LEU A 320 3.54 -15.08 -11.19
C LEU A 320 3.48 -14.88 -12.70
N ILE A 321 2.47 -14.14 -13.17
CA ILE A 321 2.35 -13.70 -14.56
C ILE A 321 2.42 -12.17 -14.60
N VAL A 322 3.35 -11.63 -15.40
CA VAL A 322 3.43 -10.20 -15.71
C VAL A 322 3.43 -10.06 -17.22
N GLU A 323 2.43 -9.36 -17.76
CA GLU A 323 2.33 -9.21 -19.21
C GLU A 323 1.63 -7.95 -19.68
N ASP A 324 1.83 -7.60 -20.95
CA ASP A 324 1.25 -6.41 -21.57
C ASP A 324 1.58 -5.14 -20.77
N VAL A 325 2.85 -5.01 -20.36
CA VAL A 325 3.35 -3.88 -19.59
C VAL A 325 4.14 -2.95 -20.50
N THR A 326 3.78 -1.67 -20.52
CA THR A 326 4.44 -0.67 -21.37
C THR A 326 4.76 0.61 -20.62
N GLY A 327 5.83 1.31 -20.99
CA GLY A 327 6.11 2.64 -20.45
C GLY A 327 7.59 2.88 -20.18
N ARG A 328 7.92 3.52 -19.04
CA ARG A 328 9.29 3.90 -18.71
C ARG A 328 9.65 3.66 -17.25
N MET A 329 10.93 3.42 -17.00
CA MET A 329 11.49 3.24 -15.67
C MET A 329 12.88 3.88 -15.55
N GLU A 330 13.21 4.38 -14.36
CA GLU A 330 14.56 4.90 -14.04
C GLU A 330 15.44 3.87 -13.33
N GLY A 331 14.84 2.81 -12.77
CA GLY A 331 15.53 1.68 -12.14
C GLY A 331 15.66 0.47 -13.05
N ALA A 332 15.56 -0.72 -12.44
CA ALA A 332 15.60 -2.01 -13.13
C ALA A 332 14.38 -2.88 -12.78
N VAL A 333 14.10 -3.88 -13.61
CA VAL A 333 13.23 -5.00 -13.18
C VAL A 333 14.02 -5.88 -12.23
N SER A 334 13.47 -6.18 -11.05
CA SER A 334 14.16 -6.96 -10.02
C SER A 334 13.29 -8.10 -9.50
N ILE A 335 13.79 -9.34 -9.58
CA ILE A 335 13.11 -10.55 -9.09
C ILE A 335 14.12 -11.39 -8.31
N ILE A 336 14.05 -11.32 -6.98
CA ILE A 336 15.10 -11.84 -6.10
C ILE A 336 14.48 -12.70 -5.00
N SER A 337 15.03 -13.90 -4.81
CA SER A 337 14.88 -14.66 -3.58
C SER A 337 16.19 -14.63 -2.80
N ALA A 338 16.13 -14.15 -1.56
CA ALA A 338 17.21 -14.28 -0.58
C ALA A 338 16.89 -15.31 0.50
N ALA A 339 15.65 -15.83 0.52
CA ALA A 339 15.20 -16.84 1.47
C ALA A 339 14.99 -18.21 0.80
N PRO A 340 15.16 -19.33 1.54
CA PRO A 340 15.00 -20.68 1.00
C PRO A 340 13.60 -20.99 0.43
N ALA A 341 12.58 -20.23 0.82
CA ALA A 341 11.22 -20.40 0.33
C ALA A 341 11.14 -20.28 -1.20
N GLY A 342 11.94 -19.38 -1.78
CA GLY A 342 12.15 -19.26 -3.23
C GLY A 342 11.03 -18.54 -3.99
N ILE A 343 11.34 -18.27 -5.26
CA ILE A 343 10.38 -17.82 -6.27
C ILE A 343 10.30 -18.89 -7.36
N ARG A 344 9.08 -19.29 -7.76
CA ARG A 344 8.86 -20.35 -8.76
C ARG A 344 7.82 -19.98 -9.81
N ASN A 345 8.01 -20.47 -11.02
CA ASN A 345 7.06 -20.36 -12.14
C ASN A 345 6.68 -18.91 -12.44
N VAL A 346 7.65 -18.16 -12.97
CA VAL A 346 7.47 -16.76 -13.36
C VAL A 346 7.34 -16.66 -14.88
N SER A 347 6.32 -15.97 -15.37
CA SER A 347 6.15 -15.68 -16.78
C SER A 347 6.11 -14.18 -17.03
N LEU A 348 7.05 -13.70 -17.84
CA LEU A 348 7.12 -12.33 -18.32
C LEU A 348 6.80 -12.34 -19.82
N ALA A 349 5.76 -11.63 -20.26
CA ALA A 349 5.35 -11.65 -21.65
C ALA A 349 4.92 -10.29 -22.20
N ARG A 350 5.34 -9.92 -23.42
CA ARG A 350 4.89 -8.69 -24.10
C ARG A 350 5.10 -7.44 -23.23
N ILE A 351 6.36 -7.24 -22.84
CA ILE A 351 6.80 -6.11 -22.01
C ILE A 351 7.65 -5.19 -22.89
N ALA A 352 7.32 -3.89 -22.93
CA ALA A 352 8.07 -2.89 -23.67
C ALA A 352 8.32 -1.65 -22.80
N ILE A 353 9.54 -1.52 -22.26
CA ILE A 353 9.90 -0.46 -21.30
C ILE A 353 11.11 0.32 -21.81
N ASP A 354 11.02 1.65 -21.76
CA ASP A 354 12.17 2.53 -21.93
C ASP A 354 12.88 2.73 -20.58
N GLN A 355 14.12 2.24 -20.45
CA GLN A 355 14.97 2.47 -19.29
C GLN A 355 15.73 3.79 -19.44
N GLN A 356 15.66 4.66 -18.44
CA GLN A 356 16.23 6.01 -18.48
C GLN A 356 17.14 6.26 -17.26
N PRO A 357 18.15 7.13 -17.36
CA PRO A 357 18.90 7.57 -16.18
C PRO A 357 18.01 8.43 -15.29
N GLY A 358 17.86 8.03 -14.03
CA GLY A 358 17.28 8.88 -13.00
C GLY A 358 18.24 9.98 -12.54
N GLN A 359 17.68 11.03 -11.94
CA GLN A 359 18.43 12.22 -11.54
C GLN A 359 19.23 12.03 -10.23
N LEU A 360 18.81 11.10 -9.38
CA LEU A 360 19.40 10.83 -8.07
C LEU A 360 20.48 9.74 -8.16
N GLY A 361 20.42 8.88 -9.17
CA GLY A 361 21.32 7.75 -9.36
C GLY A 361 21.09 6.61 -8.36
N THR A 362 19.94 6.59 -7.68
CA THR A 362 19.57 5.55 -6.71
C THR A 362 19.27 4.21 -7.40
N GLY A 363 18.94 4.21 -8.69
CA GLY A 363 18.68 3.01 -9.49
C GLY A 363 19.85 2.02 -9.55
N ARG A 364 21.06 2.42 -9.13
CA ARG A 364 22.25 1.56 -9.12
C ARG A 364 22.24 0.47 -8.06
N THR A 365 21.28 0.53 -7.15
CA THR A 365 21.07 -0.49 -6.11
C THR A 365 19.71 -1.15 -6.25
N TYR A 366 19.59 -2.40 -5.80
CA TYR A 366 18.32 -3.02 -5.51
C TYR A 366 18.03 -2.96 -4.00
N ASP A 367 16.74 -2.99 -3.67
CA ASP A 367 16.26 -2.76 -2.31
C ASP A 367 15.62 -4.04 -1.74
N LEU A 368 16.22 -4.56 -0.67
CA LEU A 368 15.73 -5.74 0.04
C LEU A 368 14.91 -5.39 1.28
N ARG A 369 14.76 -4.10 1.63
CA ARG A 369 14.04 -3.69 2.83
C ARG A 369 12.56 -4.15 2.80
N PRO A 370 11.96 -4.45 3.96
CA PRO A 370 12.63 -4.56 5.24
C PRO A 370 13.37 -5.90 5.35
N THR A 371 14.48 -5.86 6.06
CA THR A 371 15.36 -6.95 6.46
C THR A 371 15.53 -6.88 7.98
N ASN A 372 16.14 -7.90 8.59
CA ASN A 372 16.45 -7.86 10.01
C ASN A 372 17.33 -6.64 10.40
N ALA A 373 18.22 -6.21 9.51
CA ALA A 373 19.20 -5.18 9.80
C ALA A 373 18.59 -3.77 9.91
N ASP A 374 17.54 -3.45 9.14
CA ASP A 374 16.85 -2.15 9.20
C ASP A 374 15.71 -2.11 10.22
N LEU A 375 15.22 -3.27 10.68
CA LEU A 375 14.24 -3.35 11.77
C LEU A 375 14.86 -3.17 13.16
N ALA A 376 16.13 -3.55 13.32
CA ALA A 376 16.89 -3.37 14.55
C ALA A 376 18.26 -2.71 14.26
N PRO A 377 18.28 -1.46 13.78
CA PRO A 377 19.52 -0.78 13.42
C PRO A 377 20.44 -0.64 14.64
N GLY A 378 21.75 -0.75 14.43
CA GLY A 378 22.74 -0.38 15.44
C GLY A 378 22.59 1.10 15.86
N ALA A 379 23.08 1.44 17.06
CA ALA A 379 22.84 2.75 17.68
C ALA A 379 23.42 3.97 16.92
N ASP A 380 24.28 3.75 15.92
CA ASP A 380 25.23 4.76 15.46
C ASP A 380 24.87 5.41 14.10
N GLY A 381 23.76 4.99 13.47
CA GLY A 381 23.47 5.28 12.05
C GLY A 381 22.47 6.39 11.72
N GLY A 382 21.71 6.89 12.71
CA GLY A 382 20.59 7.81 12.45
C GLY A 382 19.48 7.24 11.54
N GLY A 383 18.40 7.98 11.39
CA GLY A 383 17.24 7.61 10.55
C GLY A 383 16.04 7.07 11.31
N ARG A 384 15.08 6.51 10.56
CA ARG A 384 13.81 5.96 11.05
C ARG A 384 13.73 4.47 10.75
N ALA A 385 13.68 3.66 11.80
CA ALA A 385 13.48 2.20 11.70
C ALA A 385 12.24 1.87 10.84
N ASN A 386 12.28 0.74 10.12
CA ASN A 386 11.21 0.34 9.20
C ASN A 386 10.94 1.38 8.08
N ALA A 387 11.90 2.25 7.78
CA ALA A 387 11.86 3.20 6.67
C ALA A 387 13.25 3.41 6.06
N TRP A 388 14.13 4.13 6.74
CA TRP A 388 15.50 4.35 6.27
C TRP A 388 16.40 4.52 7.48
N THR A 389 17.41 3.68 7.57
CA THR A 389 18.47 3.76 8.57
C THR A 389 19.78 3.64 7.83
N ARG A 390 20.80 4.41 8.25
CA ARG A 390 22.10 4.37 7.56
C ARG A 390 23.09 3.50 8.33
N GLY A 391 23.95 2.80 7.60
CA GLY A 391 25.11 2.11 8.16
C GLY A 391 26.23 3.10 8.51
N ALA A 392 27.32 2.57 9.08
CA ALA A 392 28.53 3.35 9.36
C ALA A 392 29.18 3.92 8.08
N ASP A 393 28.89 3.34 6.93
CA ASP A 393 29.29 3.79 5.59
C ASP A 393 28.40 4.92 5.03
N GLY A 394 27.36 5.34 5.76
CA GLY A 394 26.40 6.35 5.34
C GLY A 394 25.36 5.87 4.31
N ARG A 395 25.42 4.61 3.88
CA ARG A 395 24.44 4.02 2.95
C ARG A 395 23.20 3.58 3.70
N VAL A 396 22.06 3.61 3.03
CA VAL A 396 20.83 3.06 3.60
C VAL A 396 20.96 1.54 3.71
N ILE A 397 20.69 1.01 4.90
CA ILE A 397 20.72 -0.42 5.21
C ILE A 397 19.66 -1.14 4.36
N GLY A 398 20.03 -2.26 3.77
CA GLY A 398 19.17 -3.09 2.93
C GLY A 398 19.24 -2.77 1.43
N LEU A 399 19.95 -1.71 1.04
CA LEU A 399 20.30 -1.45 -0.35
C LEU A 399 21.57 -2.21 -0.75
N GLN A 400 21.54 -2.86 -1.90
CA GLN A 400 22.63 -3.68 -2.42
C GLN A 400 23.00 -3.27 -3.83
N ASP A 401 24.29 -3.29 -4.16
CA ASP A 401 24.77 -2.97 -5.51
C ASP A 401 24.43 -4.11 -6.48
N TYR A 402 23.95 -3.78 -7.68
CA TYR A 402 23.80 -4.80 -8.72
C TYR A 402 25.18 -5.34 -9.15
N PRO A 403 25.32 -6.67 -9.34
CA PRO A 403 26.56 -7.25 -9.86
C PRO A 403 26.95 -6.61 -11.19
N GLY A 404 28.11 -5.94 -11.24
CA GLY A 404 28.61 -5.28 -12.46
C GLY A 404 27.87 -4.00 -12.88
N GLY A 405 27.03 -3.42 -12.01
CA GLY A 405 26.26 -2.21 -12.29
C GLY A 405 24.80 -2.47 -12.65
N MET A 406 24.00 -1.41 -12.86
CA MET A 406 22.54 -1.53 -13.08
C MET A 406 22.20 -2.22 -14.42
N PRO A 407 21.55 -3.39 -14.41
CA PRO A 407 21.08 -4.05 -15.63
C PRO A 407 19.69 -3.52 -16.06
N ALA A 408 19.15 -4.06 -17.14
CA ALA A 408 17.73 -3.89 -17.47
C ALA A 408 16.85 -4.76 -16.57
N ALA A 409 17.30 -6.01 -16.33
CA ALA A 409 16.67 -6.94 -15.42
C ALA A 409 17.70 -7.69 -14.57
N TYR A 410 17.42 -7.80 -13.28
CA TYR A 410 18.18 -8.62 -12.34
C TYR A 410 17.29 -9.72 -11.77
N VAL A 411 17.75 -10.97 -11.90
CA VAL A 411 17.01 -12.16 -11.46
C VAL A 411 17.94 -13.02 -10.62
N ALA A 412 17.59 -13.27 -9.35
CA ALA A 412 18.43 -14.06 -8.47
C ALA A 412 17.61 -15.12 -7.71
N ASP A 413 18.06 -16.37 -7.77
CA ASP A 413 17.46 -17.54 -7.13
C ASP A 413 15.96 -17.74 -7.46
N VAL A 414 15.67 -17.76 -8.78
CA VAL A 414 14.31 -17.95 -9.32
C VAL A 414 14.26 -19.24 -10.16
N ALA A 415 13.34 -20.14 -9.82
CA ALA A 415 13.13 -21.38 -10.57
C ALA A 415 12.01 -21.25 -11.61
N GLY A 416 12.26 -21.63 -12.85
CA GLY A 416 11.24 -21.66 -13.89
C GLY A 416 10.76 -20.28 -14.33
N ILE A 417 11.69 -19.39 -14.69
CA ILE A 417 11.38 -18.11 -15.33
C ILE A 417 11.29 -18.29 -16.85
N THR A 418 10.26 -17.69 -17.46
CA THR A 418 10.07 -17.62 -18.92
C THR A 418 9.91 -16.18 -19.34
N MET A 419 10.56 -15.80 -20.45
CA MET A 419 10.48 -14.47 -21.03
C MET A 419 10.12 -14.58 -22.51
N ASN A 420 9.00 -13.98 -22.91
CA ASN A 420 8.54 -13.96 -24.30
C ASN A 420 8.20 -12.53 -24.72
N GLU A 421 8.87 -11.98 -25.74
CA GLU A 421 8.64 -10.60 -26.19
C GLU A 421 8.83 -9.56 -25.06
N VAL A 422 9.96 -9.65 -24.36
CA VAL A 422 10.38 -8.69 -23.34
C VAL A 422 11.46 -7.81 -23.94
N TRP A 423 11.15 -6.52 -24.12
CA TRP A 423 12.01 -5.51 -24.72
C TRP A 423 12.22 -4.36 -23.73
N ILE A 424 13.47 -4.18 -23.29
CA ILE A 424 13.85 -3.01 -22.52
C ILE A 424 14.82 -2.18 -23.37
N ASN A 425 14.37 -1.00 -23.79
CA ASN A 425 15.17 -0.09 -24.57
C ASN A 425 16.06 0.73 -23.64
N ARG A 426 17.38 0.69 -23.86
CA ARG A 426 18.39 1.31 -22.98
C ARG A 426 19.13 2.45 -23.69
N PRO A 427 19.66 3.44 -22.96
CA PRO A 427 20.40 4.55 -23.56
C PRO A 427 21.66 4.07 -24.28
N THR A 428 22.02 4.74 -25.39
CA THR A 428 23.26 4.49 -26.14
C THR A 428 24.03 5.80 -26.32
N PRO A 429 25.26 5.93 -25.79
CA PRO A 429 26.00 4.93 -25.00
C PRO A 429 25.34 4.69 -23.63
N LEU A 430 25.64 3.53 -23.02
CA LEU A 430 25.20 3.23 -21.66
C LEU A 430 25.78 4.26 -20.66
N PRO A 431 24.99 4.76 -19.69
CA PRO A 431 25.51 5.61 -18.63
C PRO A 431 26.54 4.87 -17.76
N GLN A 432 27.42 5.64 -17.10
CA GLN A 432 28.41 5.07 -16.19
C GLN A 432 27.74 4.32 -15.02
N GLY A 433 28.27 3.13 -14.70
CA GLY A 433 27.75 2.27 -13.63
C GLY A 433 26.56 1.41 -14.05
N TRP A 434 26.20 1.40 -15.34
CA TRP A 434 25.22 0.48 -15.91
C TRP A 434 25.92 -0.78 -16.42
N ASN A 435 25.25 -1.92 -16.28
CA ASN A 435 25.77 -3.20 -16.73
C ASN A 435 25.69 -3.28 -18.26
N GLU A 436 26.74 -3.78 -18.90
CA GLU A 436 26.76 -4.05 -20.35
C GLU A 436 25.83 -5.21 -20.73
N ASN A 437 25.57 -6.14 -19.81
CA ASN A 437 24.56 -7.18 -19.98
C ASN A 437 23.18 -6.66 -19.59
N ASP A 438 22.20 -6.80 -20.48
CA ASP A 438 20.83 -6.38 -20.22
C ASP A 438 20.18 -7.20 -19.10
N VAL A 439 20.45 -8.51 -19.07
CA VAL A 439 19.90 -9.42 -18.07
C VAL A 439 21.05 -10.05 -17.29
N VAL A 440 21.01 -9.86 -15.97
CA VAL A 440 21.93 -10.50 -15.03
C VAL A 440 21.15 -11.54 -14.24
N MET A 441 21.59 -12.80 -14.32
CA MET A 441 20.97 -13.91 -13.60
C MET A 441 21.96 -14.56 -12.65
N GLU A 442 21.56 -14.76 -11.40
CA GLU A 442 22.33 -15.51 -10.39
C GLU A 442 21.53 -16.72 -9.89
N THR A 443 22.22 -17.86 -9.78
CA THR A 443 21.65 -19.10 -9.24
C THR A 443 21.90 -19.25 -7.75
N ALA A 444 22.71 -18.37 -7.15
CA ALA A 444 22.91 -18.32 -5.71
C ALA A 444 22.06 -17.18 -5.14
N ALA A 445 21.38 -17.43 -4.02
CA ALA A 445 20.65 -16.41 -3.31
C ALA A 445 21.64 -15.32 -2.82
N PRO A 446 21.34 -14.02 -3.00
CA PRO A 446 22.05 -12.97 -2.30
C PRO A 446 21.94 -13.22 -0.80
N ASP A 447 22.96 -12.86 -0.03
CA ASP A 447 22.90 -12.94 1.43
C ASP A 447 21.94 -11.86 1.94
N GLY A 448 20.63 -12.14 1.90
CA GLY A 448 19.60 -11.28 2.50
C GLY A 448 19.77 -11.09 4.01
N SER A 449 20.70 -11.84 4.62
CA SER A 449 21.17 -11.77 6.00
C SER A 449 22.56 -11.17 6.16
N GLY A 450 23.18 -10.68 5.07
CA GLY A 450 24.57 -10.25 5.01
C GLY A 450 24.93 -9.47 6.26
N ALA A 451 25.83 -10.05 7.07
CA ALA A 451 26.44 -9.33 8.16
C ALA A 451 27.12 -8.13 7.51
N TRP A 452 26.56 -6.94 7.70
CA TRP A 452 27.16 -5.68 7.28
C TRP A 452 28.55 -5.63 7.92
N GLN A 453 29.57 -5.99 7.13
CA GLN A 453 30.94 -6.00 7.61
C GLN A 453 31.35 -4.53 7.74
N ASN A 454 31.52 -4.11 8.99
CA ASN A 454 32.10 -2.84 9.40
C ASN A 454 33.43 -2.55 8.68
#